data_AF-A0A7S2FQT8-F1
#
_entry.id   AF-A0A7S2FQT8-F1
#
_cell.length_a   1.000
_cell.length_b   1.000
_cell.length_c   1.000
_cell.angle_alpha   90.00
_cell.angle_beta   90.00
_cell.angle_gamma   90.00
#
_symmetry.space_group_name_H-M   'P 1'
#
loop_
_entity.id
_entity.type
_entity.pdbx_description
1 polymer ?
#
loop_
_entity_poly.entity_id
_entity_poly.type
_entity_poly.pdbx_seq_one_letter_code
_entity_poly.pdbx_strand_id
1 'polypeptide(L)'
;QTKNNLEVKILDIWTEYGHWPDNRMPKSYRLLARLPHVYRLLFYISPLIESPWFAVSRVTVGSRFRQCIEDYDPDLVVSLHPLCQHLPLHLTRRLRDGSVPFATVCTDLGGAHPAWFVGTRSAGSLSVRAGVDACFVPSDAVRDIAIRRGVDPSRIFQYGLPVREPFWRVSERGARPSAKQLNKLGLAPDKRTVL
;
A
#
# COMPACT_ATOMS: atom_id res chain seq x y z
N GLN A 1 -3.47 17.16 -26.48
CA GLN A 1 -2.82 16.55 -25.29
C GLN A 1 -2.81 15.05 -25.52
N THR A 2 -1.63 14.47 -25.67
CA THR A 2 -1.40 13.03 -25.82
C THR A 2 -2.09 12.29 -24.68
N LYS A 3 -3.20 11.60 -24.98
CA LYS A 3 -3.70 10.53 -24.12
C LYS A 3 -2.61 9.47 -24.10
N ASN A 4 -1.72 9.51 -23.12
CA ASN A 4 -0.83 8.40 -22.85
C ASN A 4 -1.70 7.15 -22.72
N ASN A 5 -1.33 6.10 -23.44
CA ASN A 5 -2.07 4.85 -23.56
C ASN A 5 -1.91 4.03 -22.25
N LEU A 6 -2.35 4.60 -21.12
CA LEU A 6 -2.21 4.03 -19.79
C LEU A 6 -3.46 3.21 -19.45
N GLU A 7 -3.31 1.89 -19.44
CA GLU A 7 -4.31 0.99 -18.88
C GLU A 7 -4.00 0.76 -17.39
N VAL A 8 -5.01 0.91 -16.53
CA VAL A 8 -4.87 0.71 -15.08
C VAL A 8 -5.82 -0.39 -14.63
N LYS A 9 -5.27 -1.44 -14.01
CA LYS A 9 -6.03 -2.48 -13.31
C LYS A 9 -5.76 -2.39 -11.81
N ILE A 10 -6.82 -2.35 -11.03
CA ILE A 10 -6.75 -2.34 -9.56
C ILE A 10 -7.23 -3.71 -9.09
N LEU A 11 -6.39 -4.39 -8.31
CA LEU A 11 -6.62 -5.77 -7.88
C LEU A 11 -6.51 -5.87 -6.37
N ASP A 12 -7.48 -6.53 -5.73
CA ASP A 12 -7.31 -7.06 -4.38
C ASP A 12 -6.81 -8.49 -4.48
N ILE A 13 -5.50 -8.62 -4.69
CA ILE A 13 -4.85 -9.91 -4.97
C ILE A 13 -5.05 -10.93 -3.84
N TRP A 14 -5.21 -10.49 -2.59
CA TRP A 14 -5.46 -11.40 -1.46
C TRP A 14 -6.89 -11.94 -1.48
N THR A 15 -7.88 -11.08 -1.75
CA THR A 15 -9.28 -11.50 -1.83
C THR A 15 -9.54 -12.37 -3.08
N GLU A 16 -8.96 -12.00 -4.22
CA GLU A 16 -9.24 -12.63 -5.52
C GLU A 16 -8.40 -13.91 -5.75
N TYR A 17 -7.12 -13.89 -5.36
CA TYR A 17 -6.18 -14.97 -5.64
C TYR A 17 -5.65 -15.69 -4.39
N GLY A 18 -5.97 -15.22 -3.19
CA GLY A 18 -5.59 -15.89 -1.93
C GLY A 18 -6.38 -17.17 -1.65
N HIS A 19 -5.90 -17.97 -0.69
CA HIS A 19 -6.66 -19.09 -0.11
C HIS A 19 -7.15 -18.75 1.30
N TRP A 20 -7.96 -19.62 1.91
CA TRP A 20 -8.35 -19.46 3.31
C TRP A 20 -7.14 -19.71 4.24
N PRO A 21 -6.82 -18.83 5.21
CA PRO A 21 -7.66 -17.74 5.71
C PRO A 21 -7.45 -16.37 5.03
N ASP A 22 -6.40 -16.20 4.23
CA ASP A 22 -5.99 -14.89 3.68
C ASP A 22 -7.07 -14.22 2.83
N ASN A 23 -7.80 -14.97 2.01
CA ASN A 23 -8.90 -14.44 1.19
C ASN A 23 -10.13 -13.96 1.99
N ARG A 24 -10.20 -14.27 3.29
CA ARG A 24 -11.23 -13.77 4.21
C ARG A 24 -10.68 -12.73 5.20
N MET A 25 -9.39 -12.41 5.14
CA MET A 25 -8.74 -11.45 6.04
C MET A 25 -9.47 -10.12 6.14
N PRO A 26 -9.93 -9.47 5.04
CA PRO A 26 -10.63 -8.18 5.17
C PRO A 26 -11.91 -8.25 6.02
N LYS A 27 -12.66 -9.36 5.91
CA LYS A 27 -13.90 -9.57 6.70
C LYS A 27 -13.57 -9.85 8.16
N SER A 28 -12.59 -10.70 8.42
CA SER A 28 -12.13 -11.02 9.78
C SER A 28 -11.51 -9.81 10.48
N TYR A 29 -10.71 -9.02 9.75
CA TYR A 29 -10.09 -7.80 10.23
C TYR A 29 -11.13 -6.76 10.66
N ARG A 30 -12.22 -6.59 9.90
CA ARG A 30 -13.32 -5.69 10.28
C ARG A 30 -13.96 -6.06 11.62
N LEU A 31 -14.01 -7.35 11.96
CA LEU A 31 -14.51 -7.81 13.26
C LEU A 31 -13.49 -7.55 14.37
N LEU A 32 -12.22 -7.85 14.13
CA LEU A 32 -11.13 -7.68 15.11
C LEU A 32 -10.84 -6.21 15.42
N ALA A 33 -10.92 -5.32 14.41
CA ALA A 33 -10.73 -3.89 14.57
C ALA A 33 -11.81 -3.22 15.45
N ARG A 34 -12.94 -3.88 15.69
CA ARG A 34 -13.97 -3.42 16.64
C ARG A 34 -13.60 -3.68 18.10
N LEU A 35 -12.54 -4.45 18.37
CA LEU A 35 -12.06 -4.78 19.70
C LEU A 35 -10.71 -4.08 19.94
N PRO A 36 -10.68 -2.90 20.59
CA PRO A 36 -9.47 -2.07 20.67
C PRO A 36 -8.25 -2.77 21.28
N HIS A 37 -8.46 -3.61 22.30
CA HIS A 37 -7.39 -4.36 22.96
C HIS A 37 -6.81 -5.47 22.05
N VAL A 38 -7.68 -6.17 21.32
CA VAL A 38 -7.25 -7.21 20.37
C VAL A 38 -6.54 -6.58 19.19
N TYR A 39 -7.08 -5.49 18.65
CA TYR A 39 -6.45 -4.72 17.58
C TYR A 39 -5.05 -4.24 17.99
N ARG A 40 -4.93 -3.66 19.20
CA ARG A 40 -3.64 -3.23 19.75
C ARG A 40 -2.66 -4.40 19.90
N LEU A 41 -3.12 -5.53 20.42
CA LEU A 41 -2.29 -6.72 20.58
C LEU A 41 -1.77 -7.23 19.22
N LEU A 42 -2.67 -7.35 18.23
CA LEU A 42 -2.31 -7.79 16.88
C LEU A 42 -1.32 -6.84 16.22
N PHE A 43 -1.49 -5.52 16.40
CA PHE A 43 -0.57 -4.52 15.88
C PHE A 43 0.86 -4.66 16.43
N TYR A 44 1.02 -4.97 17.71
CA TYR A 44 2.35 -5.16 18.30
C TYR A 44 2.96 -6.53 18.03
N ILE A 45 2.13 -7.57 17.79
CA ILE A 45 2.61 -8.92 17.45
C ILE A 45 2.94 -9.03 15.95
N SER A 46 2.25 -8.29 15.08
CA SER A 46 2.37 -8.45 13.62
C SER A 46 3.80 -8.37 13.09
N PRO A 47 4.71 -7.50 13.59
CA PRO A 47 6.10 -7.48 13.12
C PRO A 47 6.89 -8.77 13.45
N LEU A 48 6.52 -9.49 14.52
CA LEU A 48 7.18 -10.72 14.94
C LEU A 48 6.75 -11.93 14.09
N ILE A 49 5.51 -11.91 13.61
CA ILE A 49 4.92 -12.99 12.80
C ILE A 49 4.94 -12.70 11.30
N GLU A 50 5.42 -11.53 10.89
CA GLU A 50 5.46 -11.07 9.51
C GLU A 50 6.25 -12.03 8.60
N SER A 51 7.51 -12.30 8.96
CA SER A 51 8.40 -13.19 8.19
C SER A 51 7.85 -14.61 8.04
N PRO A 52 7.42 -15.31 9.11
CA PRO A 52 6.83 -16.64 8.96
C PRO A 52 5.52 -16.60 8.18
N TRP A 53 4.69 -15.57 8.33
CA TRP A 53 3.46 -15.43 7.55
C TRP A 53 3.73 -15.29 6.04
N PHE A 54 4.71 -14.46 5.65
CA PHE A 54 5.10 -14.34 4.24
C PHE A 54 5.71 -15.63 3.69
N ALA A 55 6.48 -16.37 4.49
CA ALA A 55 7.04 -17.66 4.09
C ALA A 55 5.94 -18.69 3.81
N VAL A 56 4.94 -18.78 4.70
CA VAL A 56 3.76 -19.65 4.50
C VAL A 56 3.00 -19.20 3.25
N SER A 57 2.65 -17.91 3.16
CA SER A 57 1.90 -17.35 2.02
C SER A 57 2.59 -17.63 0.68
N ARG A 58 3.92 -17.56 0.62
CA ARG A 58 4.67 -17.87 -0.60
C ARG A 58 4.45 -19.31 -1.06
N VAL A 59 4.39 -20.28 -0.14
CA VAL A 59 4.16 -21.69 -0.48
C VAL A 59 2.72 -21.92 -0.90
N THR A 60 1.78 -21.23 -0.27
CA THR A 60 0.36 -21.58 -0.35
C THR A 60 -0.41 -20.75 -1.39
N VAL A 61 -0.12 -19.46 -1.56
CA VAL A 61 -0.73 -18.59 -2.60
C VAL A 61 0.22 -18.19 -3.73
N GLY A 62 1.52 -18.49 -3.62
CA GLY A 62 2.53 -17.94 -4.53
C GLY A 62 2.34 -18.32 -6.00
N SER A 63 1.80 -19.50 -6.31
CA SER A 63 1.48 -19.90 -7.70
C SER A 63 0.33 -19.10 -8.28
N ARG A 64 -0.72 -18.84 -7.50
CA ARG A 64 -1.90 -18.06 -7.91
C ARG A 64 -1.55 -16.59 -8.10
N PHE A 65 -0.71 -16.04 -7.23
CA PHE A 65 -0.20 -14.67 -7.38
C PHE A 65 0.71 -14.55 -8.59
N ARG A 66 1.53 -15.57 -8.87
CA ARG A 66 2.35 -15.61 -10.09
C ARG A 66 1.47 -15.57 -11.32
N GLN A 67 0.48 -16.47 -11.40
CA GLN A 67 -0.45 -16.54 -12.52
C GLN A 67 -1.19 -15.20 -12.71
N CYS A 68 -1.66 -14.58 -11.62
CA CYS A 68 -2.26 -13.25 -11.66
C CYS A 68 -1.32 -12.23 -12.35
N ILE A 69 -0.05 -12.14 -11.93
CA ILE A 69 0.89 -11.19 -12.53
C ILE A 69 1.17 -11.55 -14.01
N GLU A 70 1.27 -12.82 -14.37
CA GLU A 70 1.48 -13.27 -15.76
C GLU A 70 0.26 -12.97 -16.66
N ASP A 71 -0.96 -13.20 -16.18
CA ASP A 71 -2.21 -12.98 -16.92
C ASP A 71 -2.43 -11.50 -17.27
N TYR A 72 -2.01 -10.60 -16.38
CA TYR A 72 -2.11 -9.15 -16.59
C TYR A 72 -0.92 -8.54 -17.33
N ASP A 73 0.19 -9.27 -17.46
CA ASP A 73 1.46 -8.84 -18.09
C ASP A 73 1.83 -7.36 -17.87
N PRO A 74 2.00 -6.91 -16.60
CA PRO A 74 2.12 -5.49 -16.31
C PRO A 74 3.52 -4.94 -16.66
N ASP A 75 3.53 -3.74 -17.25
CA ASP A 75 4.75 -2.93 -17.43
C ASP A 75 5.24 -2.28 -16.12
N LEU A 76 4.37 -2.19 -15.10
CA LEU A 76 4.66 -1.61 -13.79
C LEU A 76 3.69 -2.19 -12.75
N VAL A 77 4.23 -2.56 -11.57
CA VAL A 77 3.41 -2.90 -10.41
C VAL A 77 3.49 -1.78 -9.38
N VAL A 78 2.32 -1.32 -8.90
CA VAL A 78 2.21 -0.33 -7.82
C VAL A 78 1.48 -0.96 -6.63
N SER A 79 2.13 -0.99 -5.47
CA SER A 79 1.57 -1.58 -4.25
C SER A 79 1.20 -0.51 -3.23
N LEU A 80 -0.08 -0.49 -2.85
CA LEU A 80 -0.67 0.43 -1.88
C LEU A 80 -1.10 -0.29 -0.59
N HIS A 81 -0.53 -1.46 -0.28
CA HIS A 81 -0.89 -2.22 0.92
C HIS A 81 0.33 -2.92 1.54
N PRO A 82 0.53 -2.89 2.87
CA PRO A 82 1.74 -3.44 3.51
C PRO A 82 1.90 -4.95 3.30
N LEU A 83 0.80 -5.70 3.20
CA LEU A 83 0.85 -7.14 2.93
C LEU A 83 1.10 -7.48 1.45
N CYS A 84 1.11 -6.49 0.56
CA CYS A 84 1.32 -6.67 -0.88
C CYS A 84 2.73 -6.25 -1.32
N GLN A 85 3.71 -6.28 -0.42
CA GLN A 85 5.09 -5.88 -0.74
C GLN A 85 5.96 -7.11 -1.05
N HIS A 86 6.29 -7.91 -0.03
CA HIS A 86 7.27 -9.00 -0.14
C HIS A 86 6.94 -10.03 -1.23
N LEU A 87 5.74 -10.60 -1.21
CA LEU A 87 5.39 -11.69 -2.13
C LEU A 87 5.24 -11.21 -3.58
N PRO A 88 4.46 -10.15 -3.89
CA PRO A 88 4.39 -9.62 -5.26
C PRO A 88 5.75 -9.21 -5.81
N LEU A 89 6.57 -8.48 -5.02
CA LEU A 89 7.92 -8.09 -5.43
C LEU A 89 8.80 -9.32 -5.70
N HIS A 90 8.76 -10.32 -4.82
CA HIS A 90 9.53 -11.55 -5.01
C HIS A 90 9.16 -12.28 -6.31
N LEU A 91 7.88 -12.28 -6.66
CA LEU A 91 7.37 -12.91 -7.88
C LEU A 91 7.78 -12.11 -9.12
N THR A 92 7.63 -10.78 -9.12
CA THR A 92 8.06 -9.95 -10.27
C THR A 92 9.56 -10.10 -10.55
N ARG A 93 10.41 -10.26 -9.53
CA ARG A 93 11.86 -10.54 -9.71
C ARG A 93 12.17 -11.93 -10.26
N ARG A 94 11.22 -12.85 -10.25
CA ARG A 94 11.36 -14.21 -10.79
C ARG A 94 10.58 -14.42 -12.09
N LEU A 95 9.84 -13.42 -12.52
CA LEU A 95 9.12 -13.39 -13.78
C LEU A 95 9.97 -12.66 -14.81
N ARG A 96 9.98 -13.17 -16.05
CA ARG A 96 10.82 -12.65 -17.14
C ARG A 96 12.30 -12.54 -16.70
N ASP A 97 13.07 -11.65 -17.29
CA ASP A 97 14.44 -11.34 -16.86
C ASP A 97 14.49 -10.50 -15.56
N GLY A 98 13.44 -10.55 -14.72
CA GLY A 98 13.32 -9.78 -13.48
C GLY A 98 13.08 -8.28 -13.69
N SER A 99 12.58 -7.90 -14.88
CA SER A 99 12.57 -6.53 -15.38
C SER A 99 11.34 -5.70 -15.01
N VAL A 100 10.25 -6.30 -14.53
CA VAL A 100 9.03 -5.55 -14.20
C VAL A 100 9.29 -4.64 -13.00
N PRO A 101 9.26 -3.31 -13.16
CA PRO A 101 9.48 -2.38 -12.06
C PRO A 101 8.38 -2.50 -11.01
N PHE A 102 8.78 -2.32 -9.74
CA PHE A 102 7.89 -2.39 -8.59
C PHE A 102 7.98 -1.13 -7.74
N ALA A 103 6.86 -0.43 -7.60
CA ALA A 103 6.73 0.76 -6.80
C ALA A 103 5.86 0.52 -5.57
N THR A 104 6.31 1.00 -4.41
CA THR A 104 5.51 1.05 -3.18
C THR A 104 5.00 2.46 -2.96
N VAL A 105 3.71 2.62 -2.65
CA VAL A 105 3.14 3.89 -2.19
C VAL A 105 2.61 3.69 -0.77
N CYS A 106 3.38 4.16 0.21
CA CYS A 106 3.01 4.04 1.61
C CYS A 106 1.87 5.02 1.94
N THR A 107 0.77 4.49 2.47
CA THR A 107 -0.41 5.27 2.82
C THR A 107 -0.54 5.54 4.33
N ASP A 108 0.49 5.22 5.12
CA ASP A 108 0.50 5.45 6.57
C ASP A 108 1.07 6.85 6.88
N LEU A 109 0.35 7.68 7.65
CA LEU A 109 0.67 9.11 7.83
C LEU A 109 1.71 9.46 8.90
N GLY A 110 1.72 8.73 10.02
CA GLY A 110 2.53 9.06 11.20
C GLY A 110 3.64 8.06 11.45
N GLY A 111 3.26 6.85 11.87
CA GLY A 111 4.14 5.67 11.88
C GLY A 111 3.71 4.72 10.77
N ALA A 112 4.66 3.98 10.19
CA ALA A 112 4.38 3.01 9.15
C ALA A 112 4.70 1.60 9.62
N HIS A 113 3.83 0.64 9.28
CA HIS A 113 4.09 -0.76 9.60
C HIS A 113 5.35 -1.27 8.87
N PRO A 114 6.25 -2.00 9.54
CA PRO A 114 7.43 -2.66 8.95
C PRO A 114 7.27 -3.28 7.56
N ALA A 115 6.20 -4.08 7.39
CA ALA A 115 5.86 -4.77 6.15
C ALA A 115 5.73 -3.89 4.90
N TRP A 116 5.60 -2.57 5.04
CA TRP A 116 5.66 -1.65 3.89
C TRP A 116 7.01 -1.68 3.17
N PHE A 117 8.11 -1.97 3.86
CA PHE A 117 9.44 -1.65 3.37
C PHE A 117 10.27 -2.91 3.14
N VAL A 118 10.47 -3.24 1.87
CA VAL A 118 11.33 -4.35 1.44
C VAL A 118 12.65 -3.79 0.93
N GLY A 119 13.65 -3.83 1.80
CA GLY A 119 15.01 -3.38 1.52
C GLY A 119 15.90 -4.45 0.92
N THR A 120 17.01 -4.05 0.32
CA THR A 120 18.07 -4.98 -0.15
C THR A 120 18.81 -5.67 1.00
N ARG A 121 18.64 -5.16 2.22
CA ARG A 121 19.24 -5.65 3.47
C ARG A 121 18.24 -6.32 4.42
N SER A 122 17.00 -6.60 3.98
CA SER A 122 16.02 -7.25 4.84
C SER A 122 16.49 -8.66 5.22
N ALA A 123 16.95 -8.80 6.47
CA ALA A 123 17.50 -10.04 7.01
C ALA A 123 16.38 -11.09 7.18
N GLY A 124 16.51 -12.23 6.50
CA GLY A 124 15.63 -13.39 6.64
C GLY A 124 15.67 -14.35 5.46
N SER A 125 15.15 -15.57 5.66
CA SER A 125 15.04 -16.68 4.68
C SER A 125 14.21 -16.34 3.42
N LEU A 126 13.59 -15.16 3.39
CA LEU A 126 12.78 -14.64 2.29
C LEU A 126 13.44 -13.45 1.57
N SER A 127 14.78 -13.40 1.55
CA SER A 127 15.52 -12.33 0.88
C SER A 127 15.09 -12.21 -0.58
N VAL A 128 14.65 -11.01 -0.95
CA VAL A 128 14.46 -10.64 -2.35
C VAL A 128 15.81 -10.17 -2.86
N ARG A 129 16.28 -10.71 -4.00
CA ARG A 129 17.58 -10.36 -4.60
C ARG A 129 17.71 -8.86 -4.93
N ALA A 130 16.57 -8.18 -5.10
CA ALA A 130 16.50 -6.76 -5.40
C ALA A 130 15.32 -6.14 -4.65
N GLY A 131 15.53 -4.98 -4.02
CA GLY A 131 14.49 -4.21 -3.36
C GLY A 131 13.51 -3.58 -4.36
N VAL A 132 12.70 -2.64 -3.87
CA VAL A 132 11.77 -1.86 -4.70
C VAL A 132 12.49 -0.88 -5.63
N ASP A 133 11.89 -0.59 -6.79
CA ASP A 133 12.43 0.38 -7.77
C ASP A 133 12.06 1.82 -7.44
N ALA A 134 10.97 2.02 -6.70
CA ALA A 134 10.55 3.29 -6.13
C ALA A 134 9.75 3.07 -4.83
N CYS A 135 9.97 3.93 -3.83
CA CYS A 135 9.27 3.92 -2.57
C CYS A 135 8.75 5.32 -2.27
N PHE A 136 7.45 5.54 -2.41
CA PHE A 136 6.79 6.80 -2.11
C PHE A 136 6.34 6.84 -0.65
N VAL A 137 6.75 7.88 0.06
CA VAL A 137 6.45 8.06 1.49
C VAL A 137 5.81 9.42 1.75
N PRO A 138 4.93 9.56 2.76
CA PRO A 138 4.20 10.79 2.97
C PRO A 138 4.91 11.81 3.87
N SER A 139 5.92 11.42 4.64
CA SER A 139 6.56 12.28 5.64
C SER A 139 7.99 11.83 5.99
N ASP A 140 8.76 12.73 6.60
CA ASP A 140 10.13 12.45 7.06
C ASP A 140 10.17 11.27 8.05
N ALA A 141 9.19 11.21 8.96
CA ALA A 141 9.09 10.12 9.94
C ALA A 141 8.99 8.74 9.26
N VAL A 142 8.20 8.65 8.19
CA VAL A 142 8.03 7.41 7.41
C VAL A 142 9.23 7.13 6.52
N ARG A 143 9.84 8.17 5.93
CA ARG A 143 11.11 8.08 5.20
C ARG A 143 12.21 7.44 6.06
N ASP A 144 12.34 7.86 7.32
CA ASP A 144 13.33 7.32 8.24
C ASP A 144 13.07 5.85 8.58
N ILE A 145 11.80 5.44 8.67
CA ILE A 145 11.43 4.02 8.84
C ILE A 145 11.87 3.21 7.60
N ALA A 146 11.62 3.71 6.40
CA ALA A 146 12.00 3.04 5.15
C ALA A 146 13.52 2.83 5.06
N ILE A 147 14.31 3.86 5.41
CA ILE A 147 15.78 3.79 5.45
C ILE A 147 16.23 2.75 6.48
N ARG A 148 15.68 2.78 7.70
CA ARG A 148 16.00 1.78 8.75
C ARG A 148 15.64 0.35 8.34
N ARG A 149 14.63 0.18 7.48
CA ARG A 149 14.24 -1.12 6.91
C ARG A 149 15.08 -1.54 5.70
N GLY A 150 16.06 -0.73 5.30
CA GLY A 150 17.05 -1.06 4.28
C GLY A 150 16.63 -0.72 2.86
N VAL A 151 15.62 0.13 2.68
CA VAL A 151 15.31 0.71 1.36
C VAL A 151 16.42 1.68 0.99
N ASP A 152 16.91 1.59 -0.24
CA ASP A 152 17.93 2.49 -0.76
C ASP A 152 17.42 3.95 -0.74
N PRO A 153 18.10 4.89 -0.05
CA PRO A 153 17.68 6.29 -0.02
C PRO A 153 17.47 6.93 -1.39
N SER A 154 18.20 6.50 -2.42
CA SER A 154 18.04 7.00 -3.80
C SER A 154 16.72 6.57 -4.45
N ARG A 155 16.04 5.59 -3.87
CA ARG A 155 14.76 5.04 -4.32
C ARG A 155 13.57 5.58 -3.52
N ILE A 156 13.81 6.41 -2.50
CA ILE A 156 12.76 6.95 -1.64
C ILE A 156 12.37 8.36 -2.11
N PHE A 157 11.08 8.54 -2.38
CA PHE A 157 10.50 9.78 -2.88
C PHE A 157 9.42 10.27 -1.91
N GLN A 158 9.55 11.49 -1.41
CA GLN A 158 8.60 12.05 -0.44
C GLN A 158 7.65 13.04 -1.12
N TYR A 159 6.48 12.56 -1.55
CA TYR A 159 5.48 13.35 -2.28
C TYR A 159 4.18 13.58 -1.49
N GLY A 160 4.12 13.15 -0.22
CA GLY A 160 2.89 13.21 0.57
C GLY A 160 1.95 12.05 0.25
N LEU A 161 0.74 12.09 0.81
CA LEU A 161 -0.29 11.09 0.49
C LEU A 161 -0.92 11.38 -0.88
N PRO A 162 -1.14 10.33 -1.70
CA PRO A 162 -1.93 10.47 -2.91
C PRO A 162 -3.38 10.84 -2.54
N VAL A 163 -3.84 11.99 -3.03
CA VAL A 163 -5.24 12.42 -2.97
C VAL A 163 -5.83 12.41 -4.38
N ARG A 164 -7.15 12.24 -4.51
CA ARG A 164 -7.80 12.23 -5.83
C ARG A 164 -7.72 13.62 -6.47
N GLU A 165 -7.58 13.68 -7.79
CA GLU A 165 -7.46 14.93 -8.57
C GLU A 165 -8.50 16.01 -8.18
N PRO A 166 -9.79 15.69 -7.93
CA PRO A 166 -10.76 16.72 -7.54
C PRO A 166 -10.39 17.47 -6.26
N PHE A 167 -9.60 16.88 -5.36
CA PHE A 167 -9.13 17.54 -4.14
C PHE A 167 -7.93 18.47 -4.38
N TRP A 168 -7.21 18.34 -5.50
CA TRP A 168 -6.01 19.14 -5.80
C TRP A 168 -6.36 20.60 -6.01
N ARG A 169 -7.48 20.87 -6.70
CA ARG A 169 -7.88 22.23 -7.10
C ARG A 169 -8.70 22.97 -6.04
N VAL A 170 -9.17 22.27 -5.00
CA VAL A 170 -10.02 22.86 -3.95
C VAL A 170 -9.17 23.64 -2.95
N SER A 171 -7.97 23.16 -2.62
CA SER A 171 -7.03 23.84 -1.72
C SER A 171 -6.44 25.12 -2.33
N GLU A 172 -6.22 25.17 -3.65
CA GLU A 172 -5.62 26.32 -4.34
C GLU A 172 -6.51 27.57 -4.35
N ARG A 173 -7.83 27.43 -4.19
CA ARG A 173 -8.78 28.53 -4.41
C ARG A 173 -9.29 29.21 -3.15
N GLY A 174 -8.85 28.79 -1.96
CA GLY A 174 -9.47 29.23 -0.70
C GLY A 174 -11.00 29.07 -0.74
N ALA A 175 -11.47 28.06 -1.48
CA ALA A 175 -12.84 28.00 -1.97
C ALA A 175 -13.78 27.82 -0.77
N ARG A 176 -14.50 28.88 -0.43
CA ARG A 176 -15.59 28.78 0.54
C ARG A 176 -16.75 28.03 -0.13
N PRO A 177 -17.33 27.02 0.54
CA PRO A 177 -18.52 26.37 0.02
C PRO A 177 -19.64 27.42 -0.13
N SER A 178 -20.33 27.39 -1.26
CA SER A 178 -21.49 28.25 -1.49
C SER A 178 -22.62 27.92 -0.51
N ALA A 179 -23.50 28.89 -0.22
CA ALA A 179 -24.71 28.66 0.58
C ALA A 179 -25.55 27.48 0.04
N LYS A 180 -25.59 27.29 -1.29
CA LYS A 180 -26.26 26.15 -1.93
C LYS A 180 -25.60 24.81 -1.58
N GLN A 181 -24.27 24.75 -1.54
CA GLN A 181 -23.54 23.54 -1.13
C GLN A 181 -23.73 23.24 0.34
N LEU A 182 -23.69 24.26 1.21
CA LEU A 182 -23.94 24.12 2.64
C LEU A 182 -25.39 23.64 2.91
N ASN A 183 -26.38 24.27 2.28
CA ASN A 183 -27.78 23.86 2.39
C ASN A 183 -28.01 22.42 1.92
N LYS A 184 -27.32 21.97 0.86
CA LYS A 184 -27.40 20.58 0.37
C LYS A 184 -26.87 19.57 1.41
N LEU A 185 -25.95 20.00 2.26
CA LEU A 185 -25.41 19.21 3.37
C LEU A 185 -26.18 19.43 4.69
N GLY A 186 -27.26 20.23 4.68
CA GLY A 186 -28.00 20.60 5.89
C GLY A 186 -27.26 21.56 6.82
N LEU A 187 -26.20 22.22 6.33
CA LEU A 187 -25.39 23.15 7.09
C LEU A 187 -25.88 24.59 6.92
N ALA A 188 -25.94 25.33 8.04
CA ALA A 188 -26.36 26.72 8.06
C ALA A 188 -25.26 27.65 7.46
N PRO A 189 -25.53 28.41 6.37
CA PRO A 189 -24.50 29.22 5.70
C PRO A 189 -23.92 30.36 6.53
N ASP A 190 -24.63 30.79 7.57
CA ASP A 190 -24.30 31.88 8.48
C ASP A 190 -23.53 31.42 9.73
N LYS A 191 -23.35 30.10 9.91
CA LYS A 191 -22.65 29.53 11.07
C LYS A 191 -21.29 28.98 10.69
N ARG A 192 -20.37 28.99 11.67
CA ARG A 192 -19.09 28.27 11.54
C ARG A 192 -19.35 26.77 11.61
N THR A 193 -18.73 26.02 10.70
CA THR A 193 -18.79 24.56 10.66
C THR A 193 -17.46 24.00 11.13
N VAL A 194 -17.50 22.99 11.99
CA VAL A 194 -16.37 22.12 12.32
C VAL A 194 -16.65 20.78 11.64
N LEU A 195 -15.71 20.32 10.82
CA LEU A 195 -15.76 19.04 10.09
C LEU A 195 -15.08 17.94 10.89
#